data_AF-A0A0C3AYT2-F1
#
_entry.id   AF-A0A0C3AYT2-F1
#
_cell.length_a   1.000
_cell.length_b   1.000
_cell.length_c   1.000
_cell.angle_alpha   90.00
_cell.angle_beta   90.00
_cell.angle_gamma   90.00
#
_symmetry.space_group_name_H-M   'P 1'
#
loop_
_entity.id
_entity.type
_entity.pdbx_description
1 polymer ?
#
loop_
_entity_poly.entity_id
_entity_poly.type
_entity_poly.pdbx_seq_one_letter_code
_entity_poly.pdbx_strand_id
1 'polypeptide(L)'
;MDNCSMLLRGRKVQHILLVGGFGESAYLQKRLAGLFDAQGVKVVTVEEPAKKAAAEGALIWFIKQTVLARISRATIGVTVEVPYNAQDPEHVKRNSQVYINTAGDIVLPGGFDTLVPKGTKMGGEYISTKEYLRDLPCRAAESASRLGSFECELDVWEGEGSSPRWTEDVYGCRLPQIRTLCSLKADLTALRYSLKEKGPAYKRYCEVCFSVVVRFGGTQLQARMQWEENGVLREGPISILPNATI
;
A
#
# COMPACT_ATOMS: atom_id res chain seq x y z
N MET A 1 42.18 14.13 29.30
CA MET A 1 42.09 13.40 28.03
C MET A 1 41.52 12.04 28.34
N ASP A 2 40.20 11.92 28.31
CA ASP A 2 39.49 10.66 28.49
C ASP A 2 39.88 9.71 27.36
N ASN A 3 40.60 8.65 27.73
CA ASN A 3 41.35 7.79 26.81
C ASN A 3 40.39 6.86 26.04
N CYS A 4 40.66 6.61 24.75
CA CYS A 4 39.91 5.66 23.91
C CYS A 4 39.77 4.27 24.56
N SER A 5 40.72 3.88 25.42
CA SER A 5 40.70 2.63 26.18
C SER A 5 39.54 2.52 27.19
N MET A 6 38.98 3.63 27.68
CA MET A 6 37.77 3.58 28.51
C MET A 6 36.53 3.21 27.71
N LEU A 7 36.41 3.68 26.47
CA LEU A 7 35.27 3.37 25.59
C LEU A 7 35.25 1.90 25.14
N LEU A 8 36.40 1.23 25.25
CA LEU A 8 36.59 -0.17 24.85
C LEU A 8 36.44 -1.15 26.03
N ARG A 9 36.41 -0.67 27.29
CA ARG A 9 36.27 -1.54 28.47
C ARG A 9 34.94 -2.30 28.44
N GLY A 10 35.03 -3.61 28.66
CA GLY A 10 33.86 -4.51 28.71
C GLY A 10 33.25 -4.82 27.35
N ARG A 11 33.87 -4.39 26.23
CA ARG A 11 33.39 -4.65 24.88
C ARG A 11 34.44 -5.44 24.10
N LYS A 12 34.01 -6.47 23.38
CA LYS A 12 34.87 -7.20 22.44
C LYS A 12 34.91 -6.44 21.12
N VAL A 13 35.86 -5.51 20.99
CA VAL A 13 36.06 -4.72 19.77
C VAL A 13 37.06 -5.42 18.86
N GLN A 14 36.75 -5.55 17.57
CA GLN A 14 37.62 -6.18 16.58
C GLN A 14 38.29 -5.16 15.66
N HIS A 15 37.65 -4.00 15.45
CA HIS A 15 38.09 -2.99 14.50
C HIS A 15 37.96 -1.57 15.06
N ILE A 16 38.94 -0.72 14.75
CA ILE A 16 38.88 0.73 14.96
C ILE A 16 38.96 1.38 13.58
N LEU A 17 37.90 2.09 13.18
CA LEU A 17 37.84 2.80 11.91
C LEU A 17 38.31 4.24 12.10
N LEU A 18 39.38 4.62 11.41
CA LEU A 18 39.87 6.01 11.38
C LEU A 18 39.28 6.75 10.18
N VAL A 19 38.55 7.83 10.46
CA VAL A 19 37.88 8.65 9.44
C VAL A 19 38.23 10.13 9.61
N GLY A 20 38.20 10.87 8.50
CA GLY A 20 38.54 12.30 8.45
C GLY A 20 40.04 12.57 8.32
N GLY A 21 40.42 13.79 7.95
CA GLY A 21 41.80 14.13 7.55
C GLY A 21 42.85 13.90 8.65
N PHE A 22 42.47 13.96 9.93
CA PHE A 22 43.40 13.62 11.01
C PHE A 22 43.68 12.10 11.12
N GLY A 23 42.73 11.27 10.68
CA GLY A 23 42.87 9.81 10.59
C GLY A 23 43.95 9.34 9.62
N GLU A 24 44.40 10.22 8.71
CA GLU A 24 45.48 9.97 7.75
C GLU A 24 46.89 10.15 8.34
N SER A 25 46.99 10.69 9.56
CA SER A 25 48.28 10.87 10.22
C SER A 25 48.95 9.52 10.48
N ALA A 26 50.09 9.26 9.83
CA ALA A 26 50.89 8.06 10.05
C ALA A 26 51.31 7.89 11.53
N TYR A 27 51.54 9.01 12.22
CA TYR A 27 51.82 9.00 13.65
C TYR A 27 50.61 8.50 14.47
N LEU A 28 49.41 9.02 14.18
CA LEU A 28 48.18 8.59 14.84
C LEU A 28 47.89 7.11 14.59
N GLN A 29 47.98 6.67 13.34
CA GLN A 29 47.76 5.27 12.96
C GLN A 29 48.74 4.34 13.68
N LYS A 30 50.04 4.68 13.69
CA LYS A 30 51.08 3.89 14.37
C LYS A 30 50.88 3.86 15.89
N ARG A 31 50.48 4.98 16.50
CA ARG A 31 50.19 5.04 17.94
C ARG A 31 48.98 4.19 18.30
N LEU A 32 47.90 4.27 17.54
CA LEU A 32 46.69 3.49 17.80
C LEU A 32 46.90 1.99 17.54
N ALA A 33 47.59 1.64 16.45
CA ALA A 33 47.96 0.26 16.19
C ALA A 33 48.78 -0.28 17.37
N GLY A 34 49.88 0.36 17.76
CA GLY A 34 50.71 -0.12 18.87
C GLY A 34 49.97 -0.24 20.22
N LEU A 35 48.94 0.58 20.47
CA LEU A 35 48.15 0.51 21.70
C LEU A 35 47.13 -0.64 21.71
N PHE A 36 46.61 -1.02 20.55
CA PHE A 36 45.46 -1.94 20.46
C PHE A 36 45.75 -3.26 19.74
N ASP A 37 46.91 -3.41 19.10
CA ASP A 37 47.33 -4.63 18.41
C ASP A 37 47.47 -5.81 19.39
N ALA A 38 48.00 -5.54 20.60
CA ALA A 38 48.10 -6.52 21.68
C ALA A 38 46.72 -7.04 22.17
N GLN A 39 45.64 -6.33 21.88
CA GLN A 39 44.27 -6.72 22.19
C GLN A 39 43.56 -7.38 20.99
N GLY A 40 44.28 -7.60 19.88
CA GLY A 40 43.76 -8.18 18.64
C GLY A 40 42.83 -7.24 17.86
N VAL A 41 42.87 -5.93 18.16
CA VAL A 41 42.01 -4.95 17.50
C VAL A 41 42.73 -4.35 16.30
N LYS A 42 42.15 -4.55 15.11
CA LYS A 42 42.73 -4.03 13.87
C LYS A 42 42.33 -2.58 13.64
N VAL A 43 43.32 -1.69 13.49
CA VAL A 43 43.08 -0.32 13.03
C VAL A 43 42.89 -0.36 11.50
N VAL A 44 41.76 0.15 11.03
CA VAL A 44 41.37 0.20 9.62
C VAL A 44 41.28 1.64 9.18
N THR A 45 41.96 1.95 8.08
CA THR A 45 41.98 3.27 7.45
C THR A 45 41.37 3.17 6.06
N VAL A 46 40.90 4.30 5.52
CA VAL A 46 40.43 4.36 4.14
C VAL A 46 41.63 4.17 3.20
N GLU A 47 41.51 3.30 2.20
CA GLU A 47 42.60 3.01 1.25
C GLU A 47 43.02 4.24 0.43
N GLU A 48 42.09 5.17 0.22
CA GLU A 48 42.34 6.44 -0.48
C GLU A 48 42.05 7.63 0.46
N PRO A 49 43.05 8.49 0.74
CA PRO A 49 42.90 9.69 1.59
C PRO A 49 41.80 10.66 1.11
N ALA A 50 41.56 10.73 -0.21
CA ALA A 50 40.55 11.61 -0.78
C ALA A 50 39.11 11.13 -0.56
N LYS A 51 38.91 9.86 -0.16
CA LYS A 51 37.57 9.28 0.06
C LYS A 51 37.05 9.63 1.44
N LYS A 52 35.97 10.42 1.48
CA LYS A 52 35.28 10.78 2.72
C LYS A 52 34.33 9.65 3.10
N ALA A 53 34.79 8.71 3.94
CA ALA A 53 34.00 7.55 4.39
C ALA A 53 32.59 7.91 4.90
N ALA A 54 32.43 9.07 5.57
CA ALA A 54 31.11 9.56 6.00
C ALA A 54 30.18 9.92 4.83
N ALA A 55 30.71 10.55 3.78
CA ALA A 55 29.95 10.91 2.58
C ALA A 55 29.61 9.65 1.75
N GLU A 56 30.55 8.73 1.59
CA GLU A 56 30.29 7.45 0.93
C GLU A 56 29.25 6.62 1.69
N GLY A 57 29.35 6.55 3.03
CA GLY A 57 28.36 5.89 3.87
C GLY A 57 26.96 6.49 3.71
N ALA A 58 26.86 7.83 3.68
CA ALA A 58 25.60 8.53 3.44
C ALA A 58 25.04 8.21 2.04
N LEU A 59 25.88 8.17 1.00
CA LEU A 59 25.47 7.84 -0.36
C LEU A 59 25.04 6.38 -0.49
N ILE A 60 25.81 5.43 0.05
CA ILE A 60 25.46 4.01 0.08
C ILE A 60 24.13 3.82 0.81
N TRP A 61 23.95 4.49 1.95
CA TRP A 61 22.70 4.45 2.69
C TRP A 61 21.55 4.99 1.83
N PHE A 62 21.71 6.16 1.21
CA PHE A 62 20.70 6.76 0.34
C PHE A 62 20.32 5.84 -0.82
N ILE A 63 21.30 5.29 -1.54
CA ILE A 63 21.07 4.37 -2.67
C ILE A 63 20.37 3.10 -2.18
N LYS A 64 20.80 2.51 -1.06
CA LYS A 64 20.17 1.31 -0.50
C LYS A 64 18.74 1.53 -0.03
N GLN A 65 18.41 2.76 0.39
CA GLN A 65 17.04 3.14 0.75
C GLN A 65 16.19 3.51 -0.48
N THR A 66 16.82 3.78 -1.63
CA THR A 66 16.12 4.19 -2.85
C THR A 66 15.52 2.96 -3.53
N VAL A 67 14.20 2.87 -3.51
CA VAL A 67 13.47 1.86 -4.28
C VAL A 67 13.07 2.48 -5.62
N LEU A 68 13.76 2.10 -6.70
CA LEU A 68 13.43 2.59 -8.05
C LEU A 68 12.11 2.02 -8.57
N ALA A 69 11.87 0.74 -8.29
CA ALA A 69 10.63 0.06 -8.62
C ALA A 69 10.38 -1.14 -7.71
N ARG A 70 9.11 -1.54 -7.58
CA ARG A 70 8.69 -2.83 -7.02
C ARG A 70 7.87 -3.61 -8.03
N ILE A 71 7.73 -4.92 -7.81
CA ILE A 71 6.89 -5.78 -8.63
C ILE A 71 5.79 -6.33 -7.73
N SER A 72 4.53 -6.10 -8.07
CA SER A 72 3.42 -6.62 -7.27
C SER A 72 3.50 -8.14 -7.21
N ARG A 73 3.58 -8.73 -6.02
CA ARG A 73 3.67 -10.20 -5.85
C ARG A 73 2.32 -10.88 -5.93
N ALA A 74 1.26 -10.10 -5.82
CA ALA A 74 -0.12 -10.55 -5.83
C ALA A 74 -0.99 -9.57 -6.64
N THR A 75 -2.21 -9.98 -6.99
CA THR A 75 -3.15 -9.08 -7.68
C THR A 75 -3.97 -8.33 -6.64
N ILE A 76 -3.95 -7.01 -6.69
CA ILE A 76 -4.75 -6.14 -5.81
C ILE A 76 -6.01 -5.73 -6.55
N GLY A 77 -7.15 -5.81 -5.89
CA GLY A 77 -8.45 -5.49 -6.46
C GLY A 77 -9.46 -5.06 -5.41
N VAL A 78 -10.68 -4.81 -5.88
CA VAL A 78 -11.85 -4.49 -5.05
C VAL A 78 -12.95 -5.48 -5.38
N THR A 79 -13.67 -5.92 -4.36
CA THR A 79 -14.89 -6.73 -4.55
C THR A 79 -16.04 -5.83 -5.00
N VAL A 80 -16.70 -6.18 -6.10
CA VAL A 80 -17.78 -5.40 -6.75
C VAL A 80 -19.03 -6.24 -6.99
N GLU A 81 -20.16 -5.56 -7.16
CA GLU A 81 -21.37 -6.19 -7.73
C GLU A 81 -21.23 -6.29 -9.25
N VAL A 82 -21.73 -7.38 -9.84
CA VAL A 82 -21.70 -7.62 -11.28
C VAL A 82 -23.12 -7.82 -11.80
N PRO A 83 -23.56 -7.10 -12.85
CA PRO A 83 -24.88 -7.31 -13.46
C PRO A 83 -25.10 -8.77 -13.86
N TYR A 84 -26.25 -9.34 -13.49
CA TYR A 84 -26.57 -10.72 -13.82
C TYR A 84 -26.85 -10.87 -15.32
N ASN A 85 -26.19 -11.85 -15.96
CA ASN A 85 -26.41 -12.19 -17.35
C ASN A 85 -26.84 -13.65 -17.47
N ALA A 86 -28.12 -13.88 -17.82
CA ALA A 86 -28.68 -15.23 -17.97
C ALA A 86 -28.04 -16.05 -19.12
N GLN A 87 -27.29 -15.41 -20.02
CA GLN A 87 -26.58 -16.08 -21.12
C GLN A 87 -25.15 -16.49 -20.73
N ASP A 88 -24.65 -16.07 -19.56
CA ASP A 88 -23.33 -16.49 -19.07
C ASP A 88 -23.48 -17.74 -18.18
N PRO A 89 -22.93 -18.91 -18.58
CA PRO A 89 -23.02 -20.13 -17.78
C PRO A 89 -22.43 -19.98 -16.37
N GLU A 90 -21.41 -19.13 -16.17
CA GLU A 90 -20.84 -18.88 -14.84
C GLU A 90 -21.79 -18.09 -13.94
N HIS A 91 -22.61 -17.21 -14.51
CA HIS A 91 -23.66 -16.50 -13.77
C HIS A 91 -24.80 -17.47 -13.42
N VAL A 92 -25.22 -18.32 -14.37
CA VAL A 92 -26.27 -19.32 -14.14
C VAL A 92 -25.89 -20.29 -13.02
N LYS A 93 -24.62 -20.72 -12.93
CA LYS A 93 -24.12 -21.54 -11.80
C LYS A 93 -24.25 -20.85 -10.45
N ARG A 94 -24.27 -19.51 -10.42
CA ARG A 94 -24.39 -18.67 -9.21
C ARG A 94 -25.81 -18.14 -9.02
N ASN A 95 -26.81 -18.69 -9.72
CA ASN A 95 -28.20 -18.19 -9.68
C ASN A 95 -28.77 -18.10 -8.25
N SER A 96 -28.34 -18.98 -7.33
CA SER A 96 -28.73 -18.94 -5.91
C SER A 96 -28.23 -17.72 -5.14
N GLN A 97 -27.23 -17.00 -5.66
CA GLN A 97 -26.63 -15.80 -5.05
C GLN A 97 -27.18 -14.50 -5.65
N VAL A 98 -28.02 -14.60 -6.69
CA VAL A 98 -28.58 -13.43 -7.37
C VAL A 98 -29.51 -12.67 -6.43
N TYR A 99 -29.36 -11.35 -6.39
CA TYR A 99 -30.26 -10.47 -5.63
C TYR A 99 -30.53 -9.18 -6.39
N ILE A 100 -31.52 -8.43 -5.90
CA ILE A 100 -31.85 -7.10 -6.41
C ILE A 100 -31.17 -6.06 -5.52
N ASN A 101 -30.27 -5.26 -6.09
CA ASN A 101 -29.52 -4.26 -5.34
C ASN A 101 -30.38 -3.03 -4.96
N THR A 102 -29.74 -2.02 -4.36
CA THR A 102 -30.39 -0.78 -3.93
C THR A 102 -31.01 -0.01 -5.10
N ALA A 103 -30.35 0.01 -6.27
CA ALA A 103 -30.86 0.65 -7.48
C ALA A 103 -32.04 -0.11 -8.11
N GLY A 104 -32.20 -1.39 -7.79
CA GLY A 104 -33.23 -2.25 -8.40
C GLY A 104 -32.71 -3.17 -9.50
N ASP A 105 -31.40 -3.19 -9.71
CA ASP A 105 -30.76 -4.04 -10.71
C ASP A 105 -30.57 -5.46 -10.18
N ILE A 106 -30.66 -6.44 -11.07
CA ILE A 106 -30.40 -7.84 -10.79
C ILE A 106 -28.89 -8.07 -10.90
N VAL A 107 -28.23 -8.37 -9.79
CA VAL A 107 -26.77 -8.46 -9.69
C VAL A 107 -26.32 -9.73 -8.99
N LEU A 108 -25.05 -10.05 -9.16
CA LEU A 108 -24.30 -11.05 -8.40
C LEU A 108 -23.26 -10.35 -7.51
N PRO A 109 -23.09 -10.77 -6.25
CA PRO A 109 -22.04 -10.28 -5.39
C PRO A 109 -20.68 -10.90 -5.76
N GLY A 110 -19.60 -10.37 -5.18
CA GLY A 110 -18.32 -11.06 -5.18
C GLY A 110 -17.54 -10.98 -6.50
N GLY A 111 -17.84 -10.06 -7.40
CA GLY A 111 -17.00 -9.82 -8.57
C GLY A 111 -15.62 -9.30 -8.14
N PHE A 112 -14.54 -9.79 -8.74
CA PHE A 112 -13.19 -9.30 -8.41
C PHE A 112 -12.69 -8.33 -9.48
N ASP A 113 -12.70 -7.05 -9.15
CA ASP A 113 -12.24 -6.01 -10.06
C ASP A 113 -10.78 -5.64 -9.79
N THR A 114 -9.91 -5.86 -10.79
CA THR A 114 -8.46 -5.70 -10.62
C THR A 114 -8.03 -4.25 -10.74
N LEU A 115 -7.24 -3.78 -9.76
CA LEU A 115 -6.56 -2.46 -9.79
C LEU A 115 -5.08 -2.58 -10.13
N VAL A 116 -4.39 -3.56 -9.54
CA VAL A 116 -2.94 -3.79 -9.76
C VAL A 116 -2.71 -5.28 -10.01
N PRO A 117 -2.49 -5.68 -11.28
CA PRO A 117 -2.19 -7.06 -11.61
C PRO A 117 -0.90 -7.56 -10.93
N LYS A 118 -0.87 -8.84 -10.55
CA LYS A 118 0.37 -9.54 -10.17
C LYS A 118 1.41 -9.40 -11.29
N GLY A 119 2.67 -9.13 -10.92
CA GLY A 119 3.75 -8.88 -11.86
C GLY A 119 3.86 -7.43 -12.35
N THR A 120 2.94 -6.53 -11.95
CA THR A 120 3.03 -5.11 -12.33
C THR A 120 4.28 -4.47 -11.75
N LYS A 121 5.13 -3.92 -12.63
CA LYS A 121 6.30 -3.13 -12.24
C LYS A 121 5.87 -1.69 -11.92
N MET A 122 5.99 -1.32 -10.65
CA MET A 122 5.60 -0.03 -10.11
C MET A 122 6.85 0.81 -9.83
N GLY A 123 7.09 1.84 -10.63
CA GLY A 123 8.16 2.81 -10.43
C GLY A 123 7.73 4.01 -9.56
N GLY A 124 8.63 4.97 -9.35
CA GLY A 124 8.42 6.15 -8.48
C GLY A 124 7.19 7.02 -8.79
N GLU A 125 6.67 6.97 -10.02
CA GLU A 125 5.48 7.72 -10.45
C GLU A 125 4.25 6.82 -10.66
N TYR A 126 4.30 5.56 -10.23
CA TYR A 126 3.21 4.62 -10.47
C TYR A 126 1.94 5.06 -9.73
N ILE A 127 0.87 5.23 -10.49
CA ILE A 127 -0.49 5.51 -10.01
C ILE A 127 -1.45 4.62 -10.80
N SER A 128 -2.24 3.84 -10.09
CA SER A 128 -3.42 3.16 -10.61
C SER A 128 -4.66 3.81 -10.00
N THR A 129 -5.57 4.25 -10.85
CA THR A 129 -6.82 4.89 -10.43
C THR A 129 -7.97 4.22 -11.15
N LYS A 130 -9.01 3.86 -10.39
CA LYS A 130 -10.22 3.29 -10.96
C LYS A 130 -11.45 3.83 -10.25
N GLU A 131 -12.45 4.16 -11.05
CA GLU A 131 -13.71 4.74 -10.58
C GLU A 131 -14.71 3.64 -10.22
N TYR A 132 -15.46 3.89 -9.15
CA TYR A 132 -16.48 3.01 -8.62
C TYR A 132 -17.74 3.82 -8.31
N LEU A 133 -18.87 3.13 -8.44
CA LEU A 133 -20.18 3.63 -8.08
C LEU A 133 -20.71 2.80 -6.92
N ARG A 134 -21.33 3.45 -5.94
CA ARG A 134 -22.04 2.76 -4.87
C ARG A 134 -23.40 3.38 -4.64
N ASP A 135 -24.41 2.52 -4.69
CA ASP A 135 -25.79 2.89 -4.40
C ASP A 135 -26.07 2.84 -2.90
N LEU A 136 -26.58 3.94 -2.37
CA LEU A 136 -26.98 4.08 -0.99
C LEU A 136 -28.47 4.44 -0.90
N PRO A 137 -29.20 3.95 0.12
CA PRO A 137 -30.53 4.46 0.41
C PRO A 137 -30.49 5.98 0.70
N CYS A 138 -31.32 6.79 0.03
CA CYS A 138 -31.32 8.25 0.21
C CYS A 138 -32.00 8.73 1.51
N ARG A 139 -32.59 7.83 2.33
CA ARG A 139 -33.32 8.27 3.54
C ARG A 139 -32.37 9.03 4.47
N ALA A 140 -32.76 10.26 4.87
CA ALA A 140 -31.86 11.24 5.48
C ALA A 140 -31.13 10.76 6.75
N ALA A 141 -31.72 9.85 7.54
CA ALA A 141 -31.09 9.31 8.76
C ALA A 141 -30.10 8.17 8.46
N GLU A 142 -30.41 7.31 7.49
CA GLU A 142 -29.58 6.15 7.10
C GLU A 142 -28.41 6.55 6.20
N SER A 143 -28.60 7.58 5.37
CA SER A 143 -27.56 8.13 4.50
C SER A 143 -26.48 8.87 5.29
N ALA A 144 -26.84 9.62 6.32
CA ALA A 144 -25.86 10.41 7.11
C ALA A 144 -24.82 9.54 7.81
N SER A 145 -25.23 8.42 8.43
CA SER A 145 -24.30 7.50 9.07
C SER A 145 -23.41 6.77 8.05
N ARG A 146 -24.00 6.32 6.93
CA ARG A 146 -23.26 5.61 5.87
C ARG A 146 -22.26 6.50 5.12
N LEU A 147 -22.57 7.78 4.96
CA LEU A 147 -21.66 8.76 4.36
C LEU A 147 -20.50 9.09 5.30
N GLY A 148 -20.76 9.25 6.61
CA GLY A 148 -19.71 9.54 7.59
C GLY A 148 -18.73 8.39 7.87
N SER A 149 -19.14 7.15 7.60
CA SER A 149 -18.31 5.95 7.76
C SER A 149 -18.19 5.16 6.45
N PHE A 150 -17.95 5.86 5.33
CA PHE A 150 -17.86 5.20 4.03
C PHE A 150 -16.54 4.43 3.92
N GLU A 151 -16.64 3.12 3.65
CA GLU A 151 -15.49 2.23 3.59
C GLU A 151 -15.43 1.43 2.29
N CYS A 152 -14.23 1.21 1.76
CA CYS A 152 -14.00 0.35 0.60
C CYS A 152 -12.89 -0.64 0.90
N GLU A 153 -13.19 -1.93 0.82
CA GLU A 153 -12.20 -2.97 1.06
C GLU A 153 -11.33 -3.17 -0.18
N LEU A 154 -10.01 -3.06 0.03
CA LEU A 154 -9.02 -3.53 -0.91
C LEU A 154 -8.71 -4.98 -0.58
N ASP A 155 -8.83 -5.82 -1.58
CA ASP A 155 -8.55 -7.24 -1.52
C ASP A 155 -7.29 -7.57 -2.29
N VAL A 156 -6.69 -8.69 -1.92
CA VAL A 156 -5.58 -9.27 -2.66
C VAL A 156 -5.81 -10.74 -2.93
N TRP A 157 -5.49 -11.11 -4.17
CA TRP A 157 -5.47 -12.48 -4.64
C TRP A 157 -4.03 -12.99 -4.73
N GLU A 158 -3.72 -14.03 -3.97
CA GLU A 158 -2.37 -14.62 -3.86
C GLU A 158 -2.22 -15.97 -4.60
N GLY A 159 -3.20 -16.34 -5.41
CA GLY A 159 -3.20 -17.60 -6.17
C GLY A 159 -2.21 -17.67 -7.33
N GLU A 160 -2.24 -18.82 -8.01
CA GLU A 160 -1.49 -19.09 -9.24
C GLU A 160 -2.32 -18.78 -10.49
N GLY A 161 -1.67 -18.27 -11.55
CA GLY A 161 -2.32 -17.95 -12.82
C GLY A 161 -2.88 -16.53 -12.92
N SER A 162 -3.96 -16.37 -13.68
CA SER A 162 -4.69 -15.10 -13.77
C SER A 162 -5.62 -14.91 -12.58
N SER A 163 -5.86 -13.66 -12.18
CA SER A 163 -6.81 -13.34 -11.12
C SER A 163 -8.20 -13.90 -11.43
N PRO A 164 -8.96 -14.32 -10.40
CA PRO A 164 -10.28 -14.88 -10.61
C PRO A 164 -11.25 -13.77 -11.04
N ARG A 165 -12.34 -14.16 -11.69
CA ARG A 165 -13.46 -13.24 -11.96
C ARG A 165 -14.31 -12.96 -10.71
N TRP A 166 -14.26 -13.87 -9.74
CA TRP A 166 -15.07 -13.86 -8.52
C TRP A 166 -14.20 -14.09 -7.30
N THR A 167 -14.51 -13.42 -6.18
CA THR A 167 -13.89 -13.63 -4.87
C THR A 167 -14.49 -14.79 -4.11
N GLU A 168 -15.61 -15.32 -4.56
CA GLU A 168 -16.39 -16.39 -3.94
C GLU A 168 -16.63 -17.53 -4.93
N ASP A 169 -16.80 -18.74 -4.38
CA ASP A 169 -17.23 -19.90 -5.15
C ASP A 169 -18.74 -19.84 -5.49
N VAL A 170 -19.24 -20.88 -6.16
CA VAL A 170 -20.66 -20.94 -6.57
C VAL A 170 -21.63 -21.11 -5.40
N TYR A 171 -21.14 -21.39 -4.20
CA TYR A 171 -21.92 -21.53 -2.98
C TYR A 171 -21.85 -20.28 -2.07
N GLY A 172 -21.11 -19.25 -2.48
CA GLY A 172 -20.94 -18.01 -1.72
C GLY A 172 -19.82 -18.10 -0.67
N CYS A 173 -18.96 -19.11 -0.75
CA CYS A 173 -17.80 -19.23 0.14
C CYS A 173 -16.62 -18.45 -0.47
N ARG A 174 -16.03 -17.54 0.31
CA ARG A 174 -14.84 -16.77 -0.11
C ARG A 174 -13.69 -17.70 -0.49
N LEU A 175 -13.06 -17.43 -1.62
CA LEU A 175 -11.91 -18.20 -2.09
C LEU A 175 -10.75 -18.07 -1.10
N PRO A 176 -10.06 -19.17 -0.75
CA PRO A 176 -9.01 -19.16 0.27
C PRO A 176 -7.79 -18.32 -0.12
N GLN A 177 -7.60 -18.04 -1.41
CA GLN A 177 -6.52 -17.19 -1.93
C GLN A 177 -6.85 -15.69 -1.90
N ILE A 178 -8.08 -15.32 -1.53
CA ILE A 178 -8.53 -13.93 -1.40
C ILE A 178 -8.44 -13.53 0.07
N ARG A 179 -7.67 -12.49 0.36
CA ARG A 179 -7.63 -11.86 1.69
C ARG A 179 -7.89 -10.37 1.58
N THR A 180 -8.56 -9.82 2.59
CA THR A 180 -8.69 -8.37 2.74
C THR A 180 -7.34 -7.77 3.12
N LEU A 181 -6.86 -6.82 2.33
CA LEU A 181 -5.58 -6.15 2.51
C LEU A 181 -5.72 -4.98 3.48
N CYS A 182 -6.72 -4.12 3.27
CA CYS A 182 -7.09 -3.03 4.17
C CYS A 182 -8.48 -2.48 3.83
N SER A 183 -9.07 -1.74 4.76
CA SER A 183 -10.25 -0.92 4.51
C SER A 183 -9.82 0.53 4.27
N LEU A 184 -10.13 1.07 3.09
CA LEU A 184 -10.03 2.49 2.80
C LEU A 184 -11.22 3.21 3.43
N LYS A 185 -11.01 4.41 3.94
CA LYS A 185 -12.05 5.21 4.60
C LYS A 185 -12.26 6.54 3.91
N ALA A 186 -13.48 7.04 3.92
CA ALA A 186 -13.86 8.36 3.46
C ALA A 186 -15.01 8.89 4.33
N ASP A 187 -14.96 10.19 4.65
CA ASP A 187 -16.10 10.90 5.20
C ASP A 187 -16.74 11.69 4.05
N LEU A 188 -17.88 11.19 3.60
CA LEU A 188 -18.65 11.73 2.48
C LEU A 188 -19.85 12.56 2.95
N THR A 189 -19.89 12.93 4.23
CA THR A 189 -21.04 13.64 4.82
C THR A 189 -21.34 14.96 4.10
N ALA A 190 -20.32 15.61 3.55
CA ALA A 190 -20.46 16.83 2.76
C ALA A 190 -21.28 16.64 1.46
N LEU A 191 -21.36 15.41 0.92
CA LEU A 191 -22.15 15.09 -0.27
C LEU A 191 -23.65 14.98 0.02
N ARG A 192 -24.07 14.91 1.29
CA ARG A 192 -25.45 14.61 1.68
C ARG A 192 -26.52 15.44 0.95
N TYR A 193 -26.24 16.71 0.71
CA TYR A 193 -27.19 17.62 0.05
C TYR A 193 -26.98 17.76 -1.46
N SER A 194 -25.86 17.28 -2.00
CA SER A 194 -25.55 17.32 -3.43
C SER A 194 -25.92 16.02 -4.15
N LEU A 195 -26.13 14.92 -3.42
CA LEU A 195 -26.56 13.65 -3.98
C LEU A 195 -27.97 13.76 -4.56
N LYS A 196 -28.13 13.31 -5.81
CA LYS A 196 -29.42 13.28 -6.49
C LYS A 196 -30.17 12.00 -6.14
N GLU A 197 -31.40 12.14 -5.66
CA GLU A 197 -32.28 11.00 -5.46
C GLU A 197 -32.71 10.42 -6.82
N LYS A 198 -32.63 9.10 -6.93
CA LYS A 198 -33.03 8.30 -8.08
C LYS A 198 -34.03 7.22 -7.66
N GLY A 199 -34.69 6.62 -8.64
CA GLY A 199 -35.65 5.54 -8.43
C GLY A 199 -37.07 6.01 -8.06
N PRO A 200 -38.02 5.07 -7.97
CA PRO A 200 -39.41 5.37 -7.67
C PRO A 200 -39.60 5.78 -6.20
N ALA A 201 -40.72 6.44 -5.89
CA ALA A 201 -40.99 7.00 -4.56
C ALA A 201 -40.88 5.99 -3.40
N TYR A 202 -41.20 4.71 -3.64
CA TYR A 202 -41.13 3.63 -2.65
C TYR A 202 -39.72 3.04 -2.49
N LYS A 203 -38.77 3.34 -3.38
CA LYS A 203 -37.40 2.80 -3.37
C LYS A 203 -36.40 3.84 -3.93
N ARG A 204 -36.24 4.94 -3.20
CA ARG A 204 -35.29 6.00 -3.56
C ARG A 204 -33.86 5.65 -3.16
N TYR A 205 -32.91 5.86 -4.05
CA TYR A 205 -31.49 5.61 -3.84
C TYR A 205 -30.63 6.72 -4.45
N CYS A 206 -29.41 6.84 -3.94
CA CYS A 206 -28.45 7.88 -4.25
C CYS A 206 -27.17 7.18 -4.71
N GLU A 207 -26.55 7.68 -5.75
CA GLU A 207 -25.29 7.15 -6.27
C GLU A 207 -24.12 7.98 -5.76
N VAL A 208 -23.13 7.30 -5.19
CA VAL A 208 -21.85 7.90 -4.81
C VAL A 208 -20.79 7.45 -5.81
N CYS A 209 -20.20 8.41 -6.52
CA CYS A 209 -19.02 8.20 -7.35
C CYS A 209 -17.77 8.44 -6.51
N PHE A 210 -16.82 7.50 -6.54
CA PHE A 210 -15.52 7.66 -5.92
C PHE A 210 -14.47 6.87 -6.70
N SER A 211 -13.22 7.28 -6.59
CA SER A 211 -12.08 6.61 -7.20
C SER A 211 -11.24 5.95 -6.12
N VAL A 212 -10.81 4.71 -6.34
CA VAL A 212 -9.74 4.11 -5.55
C VAL A 212 -8.43 4.38 -6.25
N VAL A 213 -7.50 5.01 -5.53
CA VAL A 213 -6.18 5.37 -6.02
C VAL A 213 -5.15 4.56 -5.27
N VAL A 214 -4.35 3.77 -6.01
CA VAL A 214 -3.18 3.06 -5.50
C VAL A 214 -1.93 3.70 -6.11
N ARG A 215 -1.03 4.21 -5.27
CA ARG A 215 0.19 4.91 -5.70
C ARG A 215 1.43 4.36 -5.03
N PHE A 216 2.57 4.43 -5.73
CA PHE A 216 3.86 4.09 -5.14
C PHE A 216 4.52 5.33 -4.53
N GLY A 217 4.41 5.49 -3.21
CA GLY A 217 4.92 6.64 -2.44
C GLY A 217 6.39 6.50 -2.06
N GLY A 218 7.27 6.29 -3.03
CA GLY A 218 8.71 6.16 -2.82
C GLY A 218 9.14 4.77 -2.35
N THR A 219 8.90 4.42 -1.08
CA THR A 219 9.28 3.10 -0.54
C THR A 219 8.09 2.20 -0.21
N GLN A 220 6.88 2.74 -0.20
CA GLN A 220 5.67 2.04 0.22
C GLN A 220 4.54 2.23 -0.79
N LEU A 221 3.72 1.19 -0.94
CA LEU A 221 2.48 1.29 -1.70
C LEU A 221 1.41 1.90 -0.80
N GLN A 222 0.69 2.88 -1.32
CA GLN A 222 -0.28 3.67 -0.60
C GLN A 222 -1.61 3.62 -1.35
N ALA A 223 -2.71 3.55 -0.63
CA ALA A 223 -4.03 3.59 -1.23
C ALA A 223 -4.96 4.55 -0.49
N ARG A 224 -5.92 5.13 -1.22
CA ARG A 224 -6.95 6.03 -0.68
C ARG A 224 -8.13 6.14 -1.63
N MET A 225 -9.24 6.64 -1.12
CA MET A 225 -10.38 7.05 -1.93
C MET A 225 -10.26 8.53 -2.31
N GLN A 226 -10.78 8.88 -3.48
CA GLN A 226 -10.98 10.25 -3.95
C GLN A 226 -12.42 10.43 -4.42
N TRP A 227 -12.97 11.62 -4.26
CA TRP A 227 -14.32 11.95 -4.73
C TRP A 227 -14.40 13.45 -5.01
N GLU A 228 -15.48 13.88 -5.68
CA GLU A 228 -15.69 15.29 -6.00
C GLU A 228 -16.80 15.88 -5.12
N GLU A 229 -16.50 16.98 -4.44
CA GLU A 229 -17.46 17.79 -3.70
C GLU A 229 -17.62 19.14 -4.38
N ASN A 230 -18.77 19.38 -5.02
CA ASN A 230 -19.09 20.67 -5.66
C ASN A 230 -17.98 21.16 -6.61
N GLY A 231 -17.41 20.29 -7.46
CA GLY A 231 -16.31 20.66 -8.37
C GLY A 231 -14.91 20.59 -7.76
N VAL A 232 -14.77 20.27 -6.47
CA VAL A 232 -13.48 20.19 -5.77
C VAL A 232 -13.13 18.73 -5.47
N LEU A 233 -11.98 18.29 -5.97
CA LEU A 233 -11.44 16.98 -5.65
C LEU A 233 -11.08 16.90 -4.16
N ARG A 234 -11.60 15.87 -3.50
CA ARG A 234 -11.31 15.50 -2.12
C ARG A 234 -10.65 14.14 -2.05
N GLU A 235 -9.95 13.90 -0.96
CA GLU A 235 -9.24 12.66 -0.71
C GLU A 235 -9.49 12.18 0.72
N GLY A 236 -9.62 10.87 0.88
CA GLY A 236 -9.67 10.22 2.18
C GLY A 236 -8.27 10.06 2.79
N PRO A 237 -8.19 9.61 4.06
CA PRO A 237 -6.93 9.24 4.68
C PRO A 237 -6.16 8.20 3.85
N ILE A 238 -4.83 8.28 3.91
CA ILE A 238 -3.94 7.32 3.24
C ILE A 238 -3.83 6.04 4.08
N SER A 239 -4.05 4.90 3.43
CA SER A 239 -3.74 3.57 3.96
C SER A 239 -2.41 3.08 3.38
N ILE A 240 -1.46 2.71 4.25
CA ILE A 240 -0.19 2.10 3.84
C ILE A 240 -0.40 0.61 3.64
N LEU A 241 -0.10 0.11 2.45
CA LEU A 241 -0.27 -1.30 2.13
C LEU A 241 0.93 -2.13 2.61
N PRO A 242 0.70 -3.30 3.23
CA PRO A 242 1.77 -4.18 3.71
C PRO A 242 2.80 -4.53 2.63
N ASN A 243 4.08 -4.42 2.99
CA ASN A 243 5.21 -4.74 2.11
C ASN A 243 5.20 -6.19 1.59
N ALA A 244 4.58 -7.14 2.31
CA ALA A 244 4.49 -8.54 1.91
C ALA A 244 3.74 -8.74 0.58
N THR A 245 2.97 -7.74 0.16
CA THR A 245 2.16 -7.75 -1.06
C THR A 245 2.94 -7.28 -2.31
N ILE A 246 4.20 -6.86 -2.14
CA ILE A 246 5.05 -6.16 -3.12
C ILE A 246 6.51 -6.64 -3.13
#